data_AF-A0A4Q6E6B9-F1
#
_entry.id   AF-A0A4Q6E6B9-F1
#
_cell.length_a   1.000
_cell.length_b   1.000
_cell.length_c   1.000
_cell.angle_alpha   90.00
_cell.angle_beta   90.00
_cell.angle_gamma   90.00
#
_symmetry.space_group_name_H-M   'P 1'
#
loop_
_entity.id
_entity.type
_entity.pdbx_description
1 polymer ?
#
loop_
_entity_poly.entity_id
_entity_poly.type
_entity_poly.pdbx_seq_one_letter_code
_entity_poly.pdbx_strand_id
1 'polypeptide(L)'
;VLHTRNGMLPAVRFHLEDSHLSNDSLLSKEEIAAHIAGNEGFLSLDYVFEKDFKEPIRDKDPEFYVRIKDMSLEEFVAAMMELRVELEPFQLLKAEYTEAEKSIKRRESIYWKEMLGVLSFALNYPAKHLSAEDMQRLQKTLTPLISIVIAYIPQSSSEELLALHQAGVLDLIPVGDDSRVEPVTEGGATYYYTDGEGIEQSVYFKTYVDCVGQPHLAYEDLPFKSLLNNGTVSPARLKFRSPNEGKKAIAEGKDVIFDNNGDHYLKVSGITINDSFQVVDAYGAFNNRIYIMAVPYIGGYNPDYSGLDFGEEASGIIIKQLVPANEPTAIN
;
A
#
# COMPACT_ATOMS: atom_id res chain seq x y z
N VAL A 1 6.23 25.65 6.63
CA VAL A 1 6.96 24.44 7.08
C VAL A 1 6.12 23.21 6.76
N LEU A 2 6.77 22.15 6.29
CA LEU A 2 6.22 20.82 6.14
C LEU A 2 6.84 19.92 7.21
N HIS A 3 6.04 19.02 7.77
CA HIS A 3 6.53 18.01 8.71
C HIS A 3 6.36 16.63 8.07
N THR A 4 7.35 15.78 8.26
CA THR A 4 7.38 14.43 7.71
C THR A 4 7.98 13.48 8.73
N ARG A 5 7.49 12.25 8.82
CA ARG A 5 8.05 11.29 9.80
C ARG A 5 9.49 10.94 9.49
N ASN A 6 9.84 10.80 8.21
CA ASN A 6 11.11 10.23 7.76
C ASN A 6 12.01 11.25 7.02
N GLY A 7 11.62 12.52 6.94
CA GLY A 7 12.39 13.53 6.23
C GLY A 7 12.23 13.49 4.71
N MET A 8 11.36 12.66 4.15
CA MET A 8 11.29 12.45 2.70
C MET A 8 10.18 13.25 2.03
N LEU A 9 10.41 13.61 0.76
CA LEU A 9 9.43 14.16 -0.18
C LEU A 9 8.97 13.04 -1.16
N PRO A 10 7.73 13.13 -1.68
CA PRO A 10 7.24 12.19 -2.67
C PRO A 10 8.02 12.28 -3.99
N ALA A 11 8.03 11.18 -4.75
CA ALA A 11 8.63 11.15 -6.08
C ALA A 11 7.86 12.02 -7.10
N VAL A 12 8.53 12.38 -8.19
CA VAL A 12 7.95 13.22 -9.25
C VAL A 12 7.31 12.35 -10.33
N ARG A 13 6.15 12.78 -10.82
CA ARG A 13 5.43 12.13 -11.93
C ARG A 13 6.30 12.15 -13.19
N PHE A 14 6.46 10.98 -13.79
CA PHE A 14 7.20 10.75 -15.02
C PHE A 14 6.29 10.14 -16.10
N HIS A 15 6.82 9.80 -17.27
CA HIS A 15 6.06 9.14 -18.32
C HIS A 15 5.80 7.68 -17.96
N LEU A 16 4.54 7.27 -17.87
CA LEU A 16 4.17 5.85 -17.82
C LEU A 16 4.00 5.33 -19.24
N GLU A 17 4.53 4.14 -19.54
CA GLU A 17 4.22 3.47 -20.81
C GLU A 17 2.73 3.15 -20.90
N ASP A 18 2.16 2.67 -19.79
CA ASP A 18 0.72 2.46 -19.63
C ASP A 18 0.17 3.31 -18.47
N SER A 19 -0.80 4.19 -18.78
CA SER A 19 -1.44 5.02 -17.78
C SER A 19 -2.27 4.25 -16.76
N HIS A 20 -2.71 3.03 -17.10
CA HIS A 20 -3.46 2.13 -16.22
C HIS A 20 -2.56 1.21 -15.39
N LEU A 21 -1.23 1.30 -15.55
CA LEU A 21 -0.28 0.37 -14.93
C LEU A 21 -0.60 -1.10 -15.25
N SER A 22 -1.26 -1.37 -16.39
CA SER A 22 -1.42 -2.72 -16.90
C SER A 22 -0.10 -3.24 -17.45
N ASN A 23 0.15 -4.52 -17.22
CA ASN A 23 1.29 -5.21 -17.79
C ASN A 23 0.90 -6.64 -18.17
N ASP A 24 1.14 -7.00 -19.43
CA ASP A 24 0.80 -8.33 -19.97
C ASP A 24 1.68 -9.46 -19.41
N SER A 25 2.73 -9.13 -18.67
CA SER A 25 3.70 -10.08 -18.11
C SER A 25 3.40 -10.48 -16.66
N LEU A 26 2.28 -10.01 -16.10
CA LEU A 26 1.87 -10.33 -14.74
C LEU A 26 1.31 -11.73 -14.61
N LEU A 27 1.41 -12.27 -13.39
CA LEU A 27 0.81 -13.54 -13.03
C LEU A 27 -0.68 -13.57 -13.34
N SER A 28 -1.09 -14.57 -14.11
CA SER A 28 -2.50 -14.87 -14.37
C SER A 28 -3.19 -15.41 -13.11
N LYS A 29 -4.53 -15.37 -13.10
CA LYS A 29 -5.33 -15.95 -12.01
C LYS A 29 -5.05 -17.44 -11.85
N GLU A 30 -4.81 -18.13 -12.97
CA GLU A 30 -4.47 -19.54 -13.02
C GLU A 30 -3.11 -19.83 -12.40
N GLU A 31 -2.10 -19.01 -12.67
CA GLU A 31 -0.77 -19.14 -12.07
C GLU A 31 -0.78 -18.85 -10.57
N ILE A 32 -1.49 -17.82 -10.14
CA ILE A 32 -1.70 -17.52 -8.70
C ILE A 32 -2.38 -18.71 -8.02
N ALA A 33 -3.47 -19.22 -8.59
CA ALA A 33 -4.20 -20.36 -8.03
C ALA A 33 -3.32 -21.62 -7.97
N ALA A 34 -2.53 -21.89 -9.01
CA ALA A 34 -1.61 -23.02 -9.05
C ALA A 34 -0.51 -22.88 -7.99
N HIS A 35 0.05 -21.68 -7.82
CA HIS A 35 1.06 -21.42 -6.79
C HIS A 35 0.48 -21.62 -5.38
N ILE A 36 -0.70 -21.06 -5.10
CA ILE A 36 -1.41 -21.23 -3.82
C ILE A 36 -1.62 -22.73 -3.52
N ALA A 37 -2.12 -23.49 -4.49
CA ALA A 37 -2.35 -24.92 -4.34
C ALA A 37 -1.05 -25.72 -4.08
N GLY A 38 0.06 -25.28 -4.68
CA GLY A 38 1.39 -25.88 -4.51
C GLY A 38 2.15 -25.40 -3.27
N ASN A 39 1.69 -24.34 -2.60
CA ASN A 39 2.41 -23.67 -1.51
C ASN A 39 1.56 -23.62 -0.23
N GLU A 40 1.04 -24.78 0.18
CA GLU A 40 0.34 -24.96 1.47
C GLU A 40 -0.92 -24.08 1.61
N GLY A 41 -1.50 -23.63 0.49
CA GLY A 41 -2.65 -22.73 0.49
C GLY A 41 -2.29 -21.25 0.59
N PHE A 42 -1.03 -20.87 0.38
CA PHE A 42 -0.58 -19.47 0.46
C PHE A 42 0.05 -18.99 -0.84
N LEU A 43 -0.18 -17.72 -1.18
CA LEU A 43 0.64 -17.02 -2.15
C LEU A 43 1.93 -16.56 -1.47
N SER A 44 3.08 -16.79 -2.11
CA SER A 44 4.37 -16.28 -1.62
C SER A 44 4.58 -14.84 -2.08
N LEU A 45 4.91 -13.95 -1.15
CA LEU A 45 5.27 -12.57 -1.49
C LEU A 45 6.54 -12.52 -2.37
N ASP A 46 7.51 -13.38 -2.10
CA ASP A 46 8.75 -13.46 -2.88
C ASP A 46 8.50 -13.94 -4.32
N TYR A 47 7.53 -14.84 -4.50
CA TYR A 47 7.13 -15.30 -5.84
C TYR A 47 6.53 -14.17 -6.66
N VAL A 48 5.64 -13.38 -6.07
CA VAL A 48 5.05 -12.20 -6.72
C VAL A 48 6.14 -11.15 -7.01
N PHE A 49 7.04 -10.89 -6.06
CA PHE A 49 8.15 -9.95 -6.28
C PHE A 49 9.08 -10.39 -7.42
N GLU A 50 9.36 -11.69 -7.54
CA GLU A 50 10.14 -12.21 -8.66
C GLU A 50 9.40 -12.02 -10.00
N LYS A 51 8.14 -12.46 -10.05
CA LYS A 51 7.36 -12.57 -11.29
C LYS A 51 6.78 -11.27 -11.79
N ASP A 52 6.20 -10.48 -10.90
CA ASP A 52 5.46 -9.28 -11.26
C ASP A 52 6.31 -8.02 -11.16
N PHE A 53 7.49 -8.08 -10.55
CA PHE A 53 8.40 -6.93 -10.44
C PHE A 53 9.75 -7.15 -11.13
N LYS A 54 10.52 -8.18 -10.76
CA LYS A 54 11.89 -8.34 -11.29
C LYS A 54 11.91 -8.82 -12.75
N GLU A 55 11.15 -9.85 -13.09
CA GLU A 55 11.15 -10.43 -14.44
C GLU A 55 10.78 -9.41 -15.55
N PRO A 56 9.71 -8.58 -15.41
CA PRO A 56 9.35 -7.61 -16.44
C PRO A 56 10.40 -6.52 -16.68
N ILE A 57 11.20 -6.20 -15.66
CA ILE A 57 12.30 -5.23 -15.78
C ILE A 57 13.43 -5.77 -16.66
N ARG A 58 13.64 -7.09 -16.73
CA ARG A 58 14.77 -7.71 -17.43
C ARG A 58 14.95 -7.23 -18.87
N ASP A 59 13.85 -7.11 -19.61
CA ASP A 59 13.89 -6.74 -21.02
C ASP A 59 13.79 -5.22 -21.23
N LYS A 60 13.19 -4.51 -20.27
CA LYS A 60 12.93 -3.07 -20.33
C LYS A 60 14.10 -2.21 -19.82
N ASP A 61 14.76 -2.67 -18.76
CA ASP A 61 15.94 -2.06 -18.17
C ASP A 61 16.94 -3.15 -17.69
N PRO A 62 17.71 -3.75 -18.63
CA PRO A 62 18.62 -4.84 -18.33
C PRO A 62 19.73 -4.46 -17.34
N GLU A 63 20.18 -3.21 -17.35
CA GLU A 63 21.22 -2.72 -16.44
C GLU A 63 20.69 -2.67 -15.01
N PHE A 64 19.49 -2.11 -14.81
CA PHE A 64 18.86 -2.11 -13.50
C PHE A 64 18.51 -3.53 -13.04
N TYR A 65 18.02 -4.40 -13.93
CA TYR A 65 17.75 -5.79 -13.60
C TYR A 65 18.99 -6.52 -13.07
N VAL A 66 20.15 -6.36 -13.71
CA VAL A 66 21.40 -6.99 -13.24
C VAL A 66 21.77 -6.54 -11.83
N ARG A 67 21.46 -5.30 -11.45
CA ARG A 67 21.68 -4.78 -10.10
C ARG A 67 20.76 -5.42 -9.06
N ILE A 68 19.50 -5.72 -9.41
CA ILE A 68 18.47 -6.16 -8.43
C ILE A 68 18.15 -7.65 -8.47
N LYS A 69 18.55 -8.38 -9.51
CA LYS A 69 18.10 -9.77 -9.76
C LYS A 69 18.31 -10.72 -8.58
N ASP A 70 19.42 -10.54 -7.84
CA ASP A 70 19.83 -11.40 -6.72
C ASP A 70 19.38 -10.83 -5.37
N MET A 71 18.70 -9.68 -5.35
CA MET A 71 18.14 -9.09 -4.14
C MET A 71 16.81 -9.74 -3.76
N SER A 72 16.64 -9.97 -2.46
CA SER A 72 15.33 -10.13 -1.82
C SER A 72 14.52 -8.83 -1.86
N LEU A 73 13.23 -8.93 -1.55
CA LEU A 73 12.36 -7.76 -1.41
C LEU A 73 12.93 -6.76 -0.39
N GLU A 74 13.35 -7.24 0.77
CA GLU A 74 13.93 -6.43 1.85
C GLU A 74 15.22 -5.73 1.42
N GLU A 75 16.13 -6.44 0.75
CA GLU A 75 17.39 -5.86 0.26
C GLU A 75 17.13 -4.81 -0.84
N PHE A 76 16.21 -5.08 -1.75
CA PHE A 76 15.81 -4.12 -2.77
C PHE A 76 15.25 -2.85 -2.14
N VAL A 77 14.28 -2.98 -1.22
CA VAL A 77 13.68 -1.84 -0.52
C VAL A 77 14.74 -1.06 0.24
N ALA A 78 15.61 -1.72 1.01
CA ALA A 78 16.68 -1.06 1.75
C ALA A 78 17.59 -0.25 0.81
N ALA A 79 18.02 -0.84 -0.31
CA ALA A 79 18.86 -0.17 -1.29
C ALA A 79 18.18 1.05 -1.96
N MET A 80 16.86 1.00 -2.18
CA MET A 80 16.12 2.13 -2.75
C MET A 80 15.85 3.23 -1.71
N MET A 81 15.62 2.85 -0.45
CA MET A 81 15.39 3.79 0.66
C MET A 81 16.70 4.51 1.06
N GLU A 82 17.83 3.81 1.09
CA GLU A 82 19.14 4.40 1.44
C GLU A 82 19.48 5.58 0.53
N LEU A 83 19.28 5.44 -0.79
CA LEU A 83 19.46 6.53 -1.76
C LEU A 83 18.62 7.78 -1.45
N ARG A 84 17.44 7.61 -0.82
CA ARG A 84 16.56 8.72 -0.45
C ARG A 84 16.92 9.34 0.90
N VAL A 85 17.62 8.62 1.77
CA VAL A 85 18.10 9.11 3.07
C VAL A 85 19.40 9.91 2.92
N GLU A 86 20.27 9.50 2.01
CA GLU A 86 21.59 10.13 1.85
C GLU A 86 21.56 11.55 1.28
N LEU A 87 20.53 11.87 0.47
CA LEU A 87 20.41 13.17 -0.20
C LEU A 87 19.51 14.11 0.58
N GLU A 88 19.85 15.41 0.56
CA GLU A 88 18.94 16.43 1.08
C GLU A 88 17.62 16.40 0.29
N PRO A 89 16.44 16.42 0.95
CA PRO A 89 15.15 16.19 0.31
C PRO A 89 14.84 17.08 -0.90
N PHE A 90 15.13 18.37 -0.84
CA PHE A 90 14.90 19.28 -1.98
C PHE A 90 15.95 19.11 -3.10
N GLN A 91 17.18 18.71 -2.78
CA GLN A 91 18.17 18.28 -3.78
C GLN A 91 17.72 17.02 -4.52
N LEU A 92 17.22 16.02 -3.80
CA LEU A 92 16.65 14.82 -4.39
C LEU A 92 15.44 15.17 -5.27
N LEU A 93 14.50 15.98 -4.77
CA LEU A 93 13.34 16.43 -5.55
C LEU A 93 13.76 17.10 -6.87
N LYS A 94 14.81 17.94 -6.85
CA LYS A 94 15.34 18.59 -8.05
C LYS A 94 15.98 17.59 -9.04
N ALA A 95 16.67 16.58 -8.53
CA ALA A 95 17.24 15.52 -9.34
C ALA A 95 16.15 14.67 -10.00
N GLU A 96 15.16 14.23 -9.22
CA GLU A 96 14.01 13.46 -9.71
C GLU A 96 13.15 14.28 -10.70
N TYR A 97 13.01 15.59 -10.48
CA TYR A 97 12.35 16.49 -11.43
C TYR A 97 13.05 16.46 -12.80
N THR A 98 14.38 16.55 -12.81
CA THR A 98 15.17 16.53 -14.05
C THR A 98 15.10 15.18 -14.75
N GLU A 99 15.07 14.08 -13.99
CA GLU A 99 14.86 12.73 -14.51
C GLU A 99 13.47 12.60 -15.16
N ALA A 100 12.43 13.03 -14.44
CA ALA A 100 11.05 13.01 -14.89
C ALA A 100 10.83 13.87 -16.15
N GLU A 101 11.45 15.05 -16.24
CA GLU A 101 11.39 15.90 -17.42
C GLU A 101 11.96 15.19 -18.67
N LYS A 102 13.09 14.50 -18.52
CA LYS A 102 13.67 13.69 -19.61
C LYS A 102 12.75 12.54 -20.00
N SER A 103 12.22 11.83 -19.02
CA SER A 103 11.26 10.74 -19.21
C SER A 103 10.03 11.21 -20.02
N ILE A 104 9.40 12.30 -19.59
CA ILE A 104 8.22 12.89 -20.26
C ILE A 104 8.54 13.36 -21.67
N LYS A 105 9.68 14.05 -21.86
CA LYS A 105 10.09 14.56 -23.17
C LYS A 105 10.38 13.43 -24.16
N ARG A 106 11.01 12.35 -23.71
CA ARG A 106 11.37 11.20 -24.55
C ARG A 106 10.24 10.19 -24.72
N ARG A 107 9.22 10.24 -23.85
CA ARG A 107 8.19 9.21 -23.72
C ARG A 107 8.82 7.85 -23.39
N GLU A 108 9.72 7.88 -22.41
CA GLU A 108 10.43 6.70 -21.90
C GLU A 108 10.19 6.63 -20.40
N SER A 109 9.79 5.46 -19.90
CA SER A 109 9.51 5.27 -18.49
C SER A 109 10.77 5.20 -17.62
N ILE A 110 10.59 5.47 -16.33
CA ILE A 110 11.53 5.08 -15.28
C ILE A 110 11.06 3.72 -14.78
N TYR A 111 11.47 2.66 -15.47
CA TYR A 111 10.80 1.35 -15.40
C TYR A 111 10.64 0.76 -14.02
N TRP A 112 11.65 0.85 -13.15
CA TRP A 112 11.51 0.30 -11.80
C TRP A 112 10.46 1.05 -10.95
N LYS A 113 10.27 2.36 -11.16
CA LYS A 113 9.25 3.16 -10.48
C LYS A 113 7.86 2.82 -11.01
N GLU A 114 7.74 2.57 -12.31
CA GLU A 114 6.49 2.11 -12.93
C GLU A 114 6.14 0.71 -12.45
N MET A 115 7.09 -0.23 -12.51
CA MET A 115 6.91 -1.60 -12.06
C MET A 115 6.63 -1.70 -10.57
N LEU A 116 7.09 -0.76 -9.74
CA LEU A 116 6.68 -0.69 -8.34
C LEU A 116 5.19 -0.34 -8.20
N GLY A 117 4.67 0.56 -9.05
CA GLY A 117 3.23 0.84 -9.14
C GLY A 117 2.44 -0.36 -9.63
N VAL A 118 2.92 -1.04 -10.67
CA VAL A 118 2.32 -2.28 -11.20
C VAL A 118 2.28 -3.36 -10.11
N LEU A 119 3.38 -3.58 -9.37
CA LEU A 119 3.46 -4.53 -8.26
C LEU A 119 2.46 -4.20 -7.16
N SER A 120 2.33 -2.92 -6.80
CA SER A 120 1.36 -2.45 -5.79
C SER A 120 -0.06 -2.85 -6.16
N PHE A 121 -0.44 -2.60 -7.41
CA PHE A 121 -1.75 -2.99 -7.94
C PHE A 121 -1.93 -4.51 -8.01
N ALA A 122 -0.92 -5.24 -8.52
CA ALA A 122 -0.94 -6.70 -8.65
C ALA A 122 -1.08 -7.40 -7.30
N LEU A 123 -0.48 -6.86 -6.23
CA LEU A 123 -0.59 -7.40 -4.88
C LEU A 123 -1.94 -7.10 -4.22
N ASN A 124 -2.63 -6.03 -4.62
CA ASN A 124 -3.80 -5.53 -3.88
C ASN A 124 -4.91 -6.59 -3.72
N TYR A 125 -5.24 -7.32 -4.79
CA TYR A 125 -6.30 -8.33 -4.75
C TYR A 125 -5.87 -9.66 -4.12
N PRO A 126 -4.72 -10.26 -4.47
CA PRO A 126 -4.29 -11.53 -3.92
C PRO A 126 -3.65 -11.43 -2.52
N ALA A 127 -3.43 -10.23 -1.96
CA ALA A 127 -2.82 -10.05 -0.65
C ALA A 127 -3.52 -10.83 0.48
N LYS A 128 -4.84 -11.05 0.40
CA LYS A 128 -5.59 -11.88 1.35
C LYS A 128 -5.22 -13.38 1.34
N HIS A 129 -4.53 -13.83 0.30
CA HIS A 129 -4.00 -15.19 0.19
C HIS A 129 -2.54 -15.30 0.65
N LEU A 130 -1.92 -14.20 1.08
CA LEU A 130 -0.64 -14.24 1.75
C LEU A 130 -0.79 -14.90 3.13
N SER A 131 0.30 -15.49 3.60
CA SER A 131 0.38 -15.85 5.02
C SER A 131 0.48 -14.59 5.88
N ALA A 132 0.14 -14.70 7.17
CA ALA A 132 0.23 -13.57 8.11
C ALA A 132 1.66 -13.00 8.22
N GLU A 133 2.69 -13.83 8.03
CA GLU A 133 4.10 -13.44 8.00
C GLU A 133 4.40 -12.58 6.77
N ASP A 134 3.98 -13.03 5.58
CA ASP A 134 4.19 -12.30 4.33
C ASP A 134 3.38 -10.99 4.27
N MET A 135 2.16 -10.95 4.80
CA MET A 135 1.42 -9.69 4.95
C MET A 135 2.16 -8.71 5.85
N GLN A 136 2.75 -9.18 6.96
CA GLN A 136 3.54 -8.32 7.83
C GLN A 136 4.82 -7.83 7.13
N ARG A 137 5.48 -8.67 6.31
CA ARG A 137 6.60 -8.27 5.46
C ARG A 137 6.18 -7.19 4.46
N LEU A 138 5.06 -7.40 3.75
CA LEU A 138 4.49 -6.44 2.82
C LEU A 138 4.29 -5.07 3.49
N GLN A 139 3.56 -5.04 4.61
CA GLN A 139 3.24 -3.81 5.34
C GLN A 139 4.47 -3.11 5.92
N LYS A 140 5.41 -3.87 6.48
CA LYS A 140 6.59 -3.31 7.14
C LYS A 140 7.65 -2.83 6.16
N THR A 141 7.85 -3.58 5.08
CA THR A 141 8.98 -3.41 4.16
C THR A 141 8.55 -2.65 2.91
N LEU A 142 7.58 -3.16 2.16
CA LEU A 142 7.27 -2.65 0.83
C LEU A 142 6.34 -1.42 0.85
N THR A 143 5.32 -1.40 1.72
CA THR A 143 4.36 -0.28 1.82
C THR A 143 5.02 1.09 2.06
N PRO A 144 6.06 1.24 2.89
CA PRO A 144 6.77 2.51 3.05
C PRO A 144 7.39 3.02 1.74
N LEU A 145 8.03 2.14 0.96
CA LEU A 145 8.63 2.52 -0.33
C LEU A 145 7.54 2.90 -1.34
N ILE A 146 6.47 2.10 -1.43
CA ILE A 146 5.29 2.38 -2.26
C ILE A 146 4.76 3.78 -1.92
N SER A 147 4.48 4.07 -0.65
CA SER A 147 3.86 5.33 -0.20
C SER A 147 4.66 6.58 -0.58
N ILE A 148 5.97 6.45 -0.80
CA ILE A 148 6.85 7.57 -1.17
C ILE A 148 7.06 7.64 -2.69
N VAL A 149 7.22 6.48 -3.33
CA VAL A 149 7.61 6.39 -4.74
C VAL A 149 6.42 6.44 -5.68
N ILE A 150 5.29 5.79 -5.37
CA ILE A 150 4.14 5.72 -6.29
C ILE A 150 3.15 6.88 -6.11
N ALA A 151 3.23 7.61 -4.99
CA ALA A 151 2.43 8.80 -4.73
C ALA A 151 3.00 10.02 -5.46
N TYR A 152 3.07 9.94 -6.79
CA TYR A 152 3.76 10.92 -7.61
C TYR A 152 3.12 12.31 -7.49
N ILE A 153 3.94 13.33 -7.24
CA ILE A 153 3.50 14.72 -7.40
C ILE A 153 3.69 15.18 -8.85
N PRO A 154 2.76 15.97 -9.43
CA PRO A 154 2.94 16.56 -10.75
C PRO A 154 4.15 17.50 -10.81
N GLN A 155 4.71 17.70 -12.01
CA GLN A 155 5.83 18.64 -12.22
C GLN A 155 5.54 20.03 -11.67
N SER A 156 4.33 20.56 -11.90
CA SER A 156 3.95 21.89 -11.38
C SER A 156 4.00 21.97 -9.85
N SER A 157 3.60 20.92 -9.14
CA SER A 157 3.70 20.89 -7.67
C SER A 157 5.16 20.82 -7.23
N SER A 158 6.02 20.09 -7.94
CA SER A 158 7.46 20.09 -7.68
C SER A 158 8.09 21.46 -7.91
N GLU A 159 7.71 22.17 -8.99
CA GLU A 159 8.17 23.53 -9.27
C GLU A 159 7.80 24.50 -8.14
N GLU A 160 6.57 24.44 -7.65
CA GLU A 160 6.11 25.27 -6.53
C GLU A 160 6.88 24.98 -5.24
N LEU A 161 7.06 23.71 -4.88
CA LEU A 161 7.83 23.31 -3.69
C LEU A 161 9.28 23.80 -3.76
N LEU A 162 9.92 23.61 -4.92
CA LEU A 162 11.30 24.05 -5.14
C LEU A 162 11.43 25.58 -5.09
N ALA A 163 10.49 26.31 -5.69
CA ALA A 163 10.49 27.77 -5.68
C ALA A 163 10.31 28.34 -4.27
N LEU A 164 9.38 27.78 -3.48
CA LEU A 164 9.14 28.19 -2.10
C LEU A 164 10.35 27.90 -1.21
N HIS A 165 10.99 26.74 -1.38
CA HIS A 165 12.21 26.41 -0.64
C HIS A 165 13.37 27.33 -1.03
N GLN A 166 13.57 27.60 -2.33
CA GLN A 166 14.60 28.53 -2.81
C GLN A 166 14.39 29.96 -2.31
N ALA A 167 13.14 30.38 -2.13
CA ALA A 167 12.79 31.68 -1.56
C ALA A 167 12.97 31.75 -0.03
N GLY A 168 13.28 30.63 0.64
CA GLY A 168 13.47 30.56 2.08
C GLY A 168 12.18 30.65 2.89
N VAL A 169 11.04 30.29 2.30
CA VAL A 169 9.70 30.32 2.96
C VAL A 169 9.13 28.93 3.24
N LEU A 170 9.83 27.88 2.82
CA LEU A 170 9.44 26.49 3.02
C LEU A 170 10.61 25.65 3.50
N ASP A 171 10.49 25.15 4.72
CA ASP A 171 11.36 24.15 5.31
C ASP A 171 10.64 22.82 5.46
N LEU A 172 11.40 21.72 5.45
CA LEU A 172 10.94 20.37 5.74
C LEU A 172 11.59 19.91 7.05
N ILE A 173 10.77 19.53 8.02
CA ILE A 173 11.23 19.09 9.34
C ILE A 173 10.89 17.60 9.52
N PRO A 174 11.91 16.73 9.69
CA PRO A 174 11.67 15.37 10.14
C PRO A 174 11.20 15.37 11.60
N VAL A 175 10.10 14.70 11.89
CA VAL A 175 9.49 14.67 13.24
C VAL A 175 9.55 13.31 13.91
N GLY A 176 9.89 12.25 13.18
CA GLY A 176 9.94 10.90 13.74
C GLY A 176 8.57 10.26 13.96
N ASP A 177 8.62 8.98 14.30
CA ASP A 177 7.45 8.10 14.49
C ASP A 177 6.72 8.32 15.82
N ASP A 178 7.39 8.92 16.78
CA ASP A 178 6.91 9.25 18.12
C ASP A 178 6.24 10.64 18.20
N SER A 179 6.23 11.39 17.09
CA SER A 179 5.60 12.70 17.02
C SER A 179 4.08 12.63 17.20
N ARG A 180 3.50 13.68 17.80
CA ARG A 180 2.06 13.79 18.04
C ARG A 180 1.56 15.22 17.92
N VAL A 181 0.29 15.36 17.56
CA VAL A 181 -0.37 16.66 17.41
C VAL A 181 -1.56 16.73 18.34
N GLU A 182 -1.68 17.83 19.07
CA GLU A 182 -2.84 18.10 19.93
C GLU A 182 -3.55 19.37 19.47
N PRO A 183 -4.85 19.29 19.11
CA PRO A 183 -5.64 20.47 18.80
C PRO A 183 -5.85 21.32 20.07
N VAL A 184 -5.73 22.63 19.93
CA VAL A 184 -5.93 23.58 21.04
C VAL A 184 -7.35 24.12 21.00
N THR A 185 -8.01 24.17 22.16
CA THR A 185 -9.43 24.59 22.30
C THR A 185 -9.72 25.98 21.75
N GLU A 186 -8.77 26.89 21.85
CA GLU A 186 -8.87 28.28 21.35
C GLU A 186 -8.54 28.41 19.85
N GLY A 187 -8.15 27.32 19.19
CA GLY A 187 -7.78 27.25 17.78
C GLY A 187 -6.30 26.96 17.56
N GLY A 188 -5.98 26.35 16.42
CA GLY A 188 -4.64 25.87 16.09
C GLY A 188 -4.34 24.49 16.71
N ALA A 189 -3.08 24.08 16.63
CA ALA A 189 -2.60 22.82 17.19
C ALA A 189 -1.14 22.94 17.65
N THR A 190 -0.78 22.18 18.68
CA THR A 190 0.61 22.03 19.12
C THR A 190 1.18 20.72 18.58
N TYR A 191 2.31 20.81 17.88
CA TYR A 191 3.07 19.66 17.41
C TYR A 191 4.22 19.36 18.38
N TYR A 192 4.23 18.14 18.92
CA TYR A 192 5.31 17.60 19.74
C TYR A 192 6.13 16.61 18.93
N TYR A 193 7.44 16.77 18.92
CA TYR A 193 8.37 15.89 18.21
C TYR A 193 9.78 16.02 18.78
N THR A 194 10.66 15.07 18.48
CA THR A 194 12.09 15.17 18.77
C THR A 194 12.80 15.60 17.49
N ASP A 195 13.56 16.70 17.54
CA ASP A 195 14.31 17.16 16.36
C ASP A 195 15.56 16.30 16.06
N GLY A 196 16.26 16.64 14.98
CA GLY A 196 17.46 15.92 14.55
C GLY A 196 18.64 16.00 15.53
N GLU A 197 18.60 16.89 16.53
CA GLU A 197 19.60 16.98 17.60
C GLU A 197 19.20 16.18 18.85
N GLY A 198 18.04 15.52 18.82
CA GLY A 198 17.52 14.76 19.96
C GLY A 198 16.82 15.64 21.00
N ILE A 199 16.44 16.87 20.64
CA ILE A 199 15.79 17.81 21.55
C ILE A 199 14.28 17.73 21.38
N GLU A 200 13.55 17.60 22.49
CA GLU A 200 12.09 17.65 22.49
C GLU A 200 11.60 19.06 22.11
N GLN A 201 10.75 19.12 21.10
CA GLN A 201 10.11 20.31 20.58
C GLN A 201 8.61 20.28 20.89
N SER A 202 8.05 21.47 21.15
CA SER A 202 6.61 21.69 21.34
C SER A 202 6.24 23.00 20.65
N VAL A 203 5.80 22.91 19.39
CA VAL A 203 5.61 24.07 18.52
C VAL A 203 4.12 24.29 18.25
N TYR A 204 3.62 25.47 18.60
CA TYR A 204 2.24 25.87 18.31
C TYR A 204 2.11 26.42 16.88
N PHE A 205 1.11 25.93 16.15
CA PHE A 205 0.72 26.43 14.85
C PHE A 205 -0.72 26.92 14.87
N LYS A 206 -0.94 28.14 14.36
CA LYS A 206 -2.29 28.70 14.17
C LYS A 206 -3.14 27.88 13.19
N THR A 207 -2.49 27.24 12.23
CA THR A 207 -3.15 26.40 11.23
C THR A 207 -2.32 25.14 11.06
N TYR A 208 -2.99 24.00 11.23
CA TYR A 208 -2.44 22.68 11.01
C TYR A 208 -3.32 21.98 9.98
N VAL A 209 -2.69 21.42 8.96
CA VAL A 209 -3.36 20.62 7.93
C VAL A 209 -2.81 19.21 8.06
N ASP A 210 -3.68 18.28 8.43
CA ASP A 210 -3.31 16.87 8.52
C ASP A 210 -3.33 16.23 7.13
N CYS A 211 -2.14 15.81 6.67
CA CYS A 211 -1.92 15.21 5.36
C CYS A 211 -1.48 13.74 5.47
N VAL A 212 -1.72 13.04 6.59
CA VAL A 212 -1.30 11.63 6.77
C VAL A 212 -2.15 10.61 6.00
N GLY A 213 -3.13 11.08 5.23
CA GLY A 213 -4.03 10.25 4.44
C GLY A 213 -5.15 9.63 5.28
N GLN A 214 -5.69 8.52 4.79
CA GLN A 214 -6.79 7.81 5.45
C GLN A 214 -6.28 6.49 6.05
N PRO A 215 -6.52 6.22 7.34
CA PRO A 215 -6.10 4.96 7.95
C PRO A 215 -7.02 3.81 7.52
N HIS A 216 -6.50 2.59 7.58
CA HIS A 216 -7.35 1.40 7.64
C HIS A 216 -8.14 1.40 8.95
N LEU A 217 -9.40 1.00 8.87
CA LEU A 217 -10.34 1.02 9.99
C LEU A 217 -10.47 -0.37 10.63
N ALA A 218 -10.72 -0.41 11.93
CA ALA A 218 -10.95 -1.67 12.62
C ALA A 218 -12.33 -2.25 12.24
N TYR A 219 -12.51 -3.55 12.47
CA TYR A 219 -13.80 -4.23 12.31
C TYR A 219 -14.92 -3.51 13.07
N GLU A 220 -14.62 -3.06 14.29
CA GLU A 220 -15.54 -2.43 15.21
C GLU A 220 -15.97 -1.02 14.75
N ASP A 221 -15.19 -0.39 13.87
CA ASP A 221 -15.43 0.94 13.31
C ASP A 221 -16.39 0.92 12.11
N LEU A 222 -16.81 -0.26 11.64
CA LEU A 222 -17.83 -0.35 10.60
C LEU A 222 -19.11 0.39 11.05
N PRO A 223 -19.62 1.36 10.27
CA PRO A 223 -20.69 2.25 10.71
C PRO A 223 -22.05 1.53 10.79
N PHE A 224 -22.22 0.44 10.02
CA PHE A 224 -23.46 -0.35 9.97
C PHE A 224 -23.54 -1.37 11.11
N LYS A 225 -23.85 -0.91 12.32
CA LYS A 225 -23.84 -1.75 13.53
C LYS A 225 -24.78 -2.96 13.47
N SER A 226 -25.87 -2.92 12.70
CA SER A 226 -26.72 -4.09 12.49
C SER A 226 -26.01 -5.24 11.77
N LEU A 227 -25.07 -4.95 10.86
CA LEU A 227 -24.27 -5.98 10.19
C LEU A 227 -23.35 -6.70 11.18
N LEU A 228 -22.75 -5.95 12.11
CA LEU A 228 -21.92 -6.49 13.19
C LEU A 228 -22.76 -7.35 14.14
N ASN A 229 -23.87 -6.78 14.66
CA ASN A 229 -24.69 -7.42 15.68
C ASN A 229 -25.41 -8.67 15.17
N ASN A 230 -25.76 -8.72 13.89
CA ASN A 230 -26.39 -9.88 13.26
C ASN A 230 -25.38 -10.91 12.75
N GLY A 231 -24.06 -10.69 12.92
CA GLY A 231 -23.02 -11.57 12.41
C GLY A 231 -22.99 -11.67 10.88
N THR A 232 -23.49 -10.66 10.16
CA THR A 232 -23.48 -10.65 8.68
C THR A 232 -22.08 -10.42 8.12
N VAL A 233 -21.20 -9.83 8.91
CA VAL A 233 -19.79 -9.60 8.62
C VAL A 233 -18.94 -10.22 9.73
N SER A 234 -17.66 -10.47 9.45
CA SER A 234 -16.70 -10.97 10.42
C SER A 234 -15.38 -10.17 10.35
N PRO A 235 -14.57 -10.16 11.43
CA PRO A 235 -13.28 -9.46 11.43
C PRO A 235 -12.30 -10.12 10.46
N ALA A 236 -11.61 -9.30 9.68
CA ALA A 236 -10.58 -9.79 8.76
C ALA A 236 -9.42 -10.44 9.55
N ARG A 237 -8.97 -11.59 9.05
CA ARG A 237 -7.88 -12.37 9.66
C ARG A 237 -7.06 -13.08 8.61
N LEU A 238 -5.76 -13.23 8.84
CA LEU A 238 -4.85 -13.96 7.96
C LEU A 238 -4.23 -15.13 8.69
N LYS A 239 -4.18 -16.29 8.05
CA LYS A 239 -3.64 -17.51 8.65
C LYS A 239 -2.11 -17.43 8.71
N PHE A 240 -1.52 -17.79 9.84
CA PHE A 240 -0.09 -18.04 9.92
C PHE A 240 0.25 -19.35 9.21
N ARG A 241 1.40 -19.41 8.53
CA ARG A 241 1.84 -20.62 7.84
C ARG A 241 2.00 -21.80 8.80
N SER A 242 2.40 -21.52 10.04
CA SER A 242 2.43 -22.53 11.10
C SER A 242 2.02 -21.99 12.48
N PRO A 243 1.56 -22.86 13.39
CA PRO A 243 1.34 -22.50 14.79
C PRO A 243 2.57 -21.90 15.50
N ASN A 244 3.77 -22.28 15.08
CA ASN A 244 5.00 -21.73 15.67
C ASN A 244 5.21 -20.26 15.32
N GLU A 245 4.89 -19.85 14.10
CA GLU A 245 4.95 -18.44 13.70
C GLU A 245 3.89 -17.61 14.43
N GLY A 246 2.69 -18.15 14.61
CA GLY A 246 1.67 -17.50 15.43
C GLY A 246 2.12 -17.30 16.89
N LYS A 247 2.81 -18.29 17.48
CA LYS A 247 3.40 -18.16 18.83
C LYS A 247 4.49 -17.09 18.91
N LYS A 248 5.34 -16.97 17.87
CA LYS A 248 6.34 -15.89 17.79
C LYS A 248 5.66 -14.53 17.74
N ALA A 249 4.63 -14.38 16.89
CA ALA A 249 3.87 -13.15 16.76
C ALA A 249 3.20 -12.73 18.08
N ILE A 250 2.70 -13.69 18.87
CA ILE A 250 2.17 -13.42 20.22
C ILE A 250 3.26 -12.89 21.15
N ALA A 251 4.46 -13.49 21.13
CA ALA A 251 5.60 -13.03 21.92
C ALA A 251 6.05 -11.61 21.52
N GLU A 252 5.81 -11.22 20.28
CA GLU A 252 6.04 -9.86 19.75
C GLU A 252 4.87 -8.89 20.02
N GLY A 253 3.82 -9.33 20.73
CA GLY A 253 2.67 -8.49 21.10
C GLY A 253 1.65 -8.28 19.98
N LYS A 254 1.63 -9.14 18.95
CA LYS A 254 0.62 -9.07 17.87
C LYS A 254 -0.72 -9.65 18.33
N ASP A 255 -1.81 -9.13 17.76
CA ASP A 255 -3.17 -9.61 18.01
C ASP A 255 -3.44 -10.90 17.21
N VAL A 256 -3.23 -12.04 17.87
CA VAL A 256 -3.38 -13.37 17.28
C VAL A 256 -4.56 -14.09 17.91
N ILE A 257 -5.44 -14.63 17.07
CA ILE A 257 -6.58 -15.46 17.46
C ILE A 257 -6.37 -16.90 16.98
N PHE A 258 -7.11 -17.82 17.59
CA PHE A 258 -7.00 -19.26 17.31
C PHE A 258 -8.38 -19.81 16.98
N ASP A 259 -8.42 -20.80 16.09
CA ASP A 259 -9.63 -21.58 15.87
C ASP A 259 -9.62 -22.90 16.66
N ASN A 260 -10.71 -23.66 16.55
CA ASN A 260 -10.88 -24.94 17.22
C ASN A 260 -9.90 -26.02 16.74
N ASN A 261 -9.25 -25.83 15.59
CA ASN A 261 -8.28 -26.75 15.02
C ASN A 261 -6.85 -26.44 15.50
N GLY A 262 -6.65 -25.36 16.26
CA GLY A 262 -5.34 -24.90 16.71
C GLY A 262 -4.59 -24.10 15.64
N ASP A 263 -5.25 -23.72 14.54
CA ASP A 263 -4.67 -22.79 13.57
C ASP A 263 -4.63 -21.39 14.19
N HIS A 264 -3.56 -20.66 13.89
CA HIS A 264 -3.32 -19.31 14.40
C HIS A 264 -3.61 -18.31 13.27
N TYR A 265 -4.25 -17.19 13.61
CA TYR A 265 -4.57 -16.13 12.66
C TYR A 265 -4.20 -14.77 13.24
N LEU A 266 -3.59 -13.93 12.43
CA LEU A 266 -3.37 -12.52 12.72
C LEU A 266 -4.68 -11.76 12.49
N LYS A 267 -5.15 -11.01 13.49
CA LYS A 267 -6.22 -10.03 13.29
C LYS A 267 -5.66 -8.88 12.45
N VAL A 268 -6.30 -8.58 11.33
CA VAL A 268 -5.93 -7.47 10.45
C VAL A 268 -7.09 -6.47 10.36
N SER A 269 -6.82 -5.29 9.79
CA SER A 269 -7.84 -4.23 9.69
C SER A 269 -9.01 -4.64 8.79
N GLY A 270 -10.19 -4.09 9.10
CA GLY A 270 -11.38 -4.26 8.29
C GLY A 270 -12.15 -5.56 8.53
N ILE A 271 -12.96 -5.91 7.54
CA ILE A 271 -13.90 -7.03 7.56
C ILE A 271 -13.52 -8.08 6.51
N THR A 272 -13.90 -9.32 6.75
CA THR A 272 -13.65 -10.42 5.82
C THR A 272 -14.48 -10.27 4.55
N ILE A 273 -13.80 -10.32 3.41
CA ILE A 273 -14.39 -10.40 2.07
C ILE A 273 -13.83 -11.59 1.29
N ASN A 274 -14.57 -12.08 0.31
CA ASN A 274 -14.07 -13.05 -0.67
C ASN A 274 -13.41 -12.35 -1.89
N ASP A 275 -12.95 -13.13 -2.87
CA ASP A 275 -12.35 -12.63 -4.12
C ASP A 275 -13.28 -11.79 -4.99
N SER A 276 -14.59 -11.80 -4.69
CA SER A 276 -15.60 -11.01 -5.38
C SER A 276 -16.13 -9.84 -4.55
N PHE A 277 -15.39 -9.42 -3.51
CA PHE A 277 -15.75 -8.31 -2.62
C PHE A 277 -17.04 -8.51 -1.81
N GLN A 278 -17.57 -9.73 -1.76
CA GLN A 278 -18.74 -10.05 -0.93
C GLN A 278 -18.32 -10.19 0.52
N VAL A 279 -19.13 -9.68 1.43
CA VAL A 279 -18.89 -9.85 2.88
C VAL A 279 -19.08 -11.30 3.30
N VAL A 280 -18.29 -11.73 4.28
CA VAL A 280 -18.29 -13.10 4.79
C VAL A 280 -18.56 -13.11 6.29
N ASP A 281 -19.44 -14.01 6.73
CA ASP A 281 -19.75 -14.20 8.15
C ASP A 281 -18.70 -15.05 8.88
N ALA A 282 -18.87 -15.21 10.20
CA ALA A 282 -17.94 -15.97 11.03
C ALA A 282 -17.89 -17.48 10.71
N TYR A 283 -18.88 -18.00 9.96
CA TYR A 283 -18.95 -19.39 9.53
C TYR A 283 -18.36 -19.59 8.12
N GLY A 284 -17.87 -18.52 7.48
CA GLY A 284 -17.32 -18.56 6.14
C GLY A 284 -18.39 -18.48 5.03
N ALA A 285 -19.65 -18.22 5.37
CA ALA A 285 -20.70 -18.02 4.37
C ALA A 285 -20.68 -16.58 3.87
N PHE A 286 -20.67 -16.41 2.55
CA PHE A 286 -20.70 -15.09 1.92
C PHE A 286 -22.14 -14.60 1.70
N ASN A 287 -22.32 -13.28 1.76
CA ASN A 287 -23.58 -12.63 1.46
C ASN A 287 -23.63 -12.23 -0.03
N ASN A 288 -24.64 -12.72 -0.76
CA ASN A 288 -24.77 -12.46 -2.20
C ASN A 288 -25.35 -11.08 -2.56
N ARG A 289 -25.64 -10.21 -1.58
CA ARG A 289 -26.25 -8.89 -1.78
C ARG A 289 -25.39 -7.74 -1.28
N ILE A 290 -24.34 -8.02 -0.51
CA ILE A 290 -23.52 -6.99 0.14
C ILE A 290 -22.09 -7.12 -0.35
N TYR A 291 -21.65 -6.09 -1.06
CA TYR A 291 -20.31 -5.96 -1.61
C TYR A 291 -19.64 -4.73 -1.00
N ILE A 292 -18.32 -4.80 -0.75
CA ILE A 292 -17.57 -3.72 -0.11
C ILE A 292 -16.45 -3.27 -1.03
N MET A 293 -16.57 -2.05 -1.55
CA MET A 293 -15.53 -1.37 -2.31
C MET A 293 -14.84 -0.26 -1.49
N ALA A 294 -15.26 -0.07 -0.24
CA ALA A 294 -14.67 0.92 0.65
C ALA A 294 -13.38 0.35 1.26
N VAL A 295 -12.24 0.60 0.59
CA VAL A 295 -10.90 0.11 0.96
C VAL A 295 -10.56 0.26 2.45
N PRO A 296 -10.87 1.38 3.15
CA PRO A 296 -10.57 1.51 4.58
C PRO A 296 -11.17 0.38 5.44
N TYR A 297 -12.29 -0.22 5.03
CA TYR A 297 -12.94 -1.32 5.74
C TYR A 297 -12.48 -2.70 5.29
N ILE A 298 -11.57 -2.82 4.32
CA ILE A 298 -11.01 -4.08 3.83
C ILE A 298 -9.47 -4.04 3.75
N GLY A 299 -8.84 -3.06 4.39
CA GLY A 299 -7.40 -2.80 4.30
C GLY A 299 -6.49 -3.97 4.71
N GLY A 300 -7.00 -4.91 5.51
CA GLY A 300 -6.27 -6.13 5.84
C GLY A 300 -6.19 -7.15 4.70
N TYR A 301 -7.09 -7.07 3.72
CA TYR A 301 -7.19 -7.96 2.55
C TYR A 301 -6.85 -7.24 1.24
N ASN A 302 -6.92 -5.92 1.24
CA ASN A 302 -6.63 -5.02 0.14
C ASN A 302 -5.73 -3.88 0.65
N PRO A 303 -4.40 -4.10 0.74
CA PRO A 303 -3.49 -3.21 1.43
C PRO A 303 -3.12 -1.93 0.67
N ASP A 304 -3.52 -1.80 -0.60
CA ASP A 304 -3.21 -0.64 -1.43
C ASP A 304 -4.40 0.32 -1.56
N TYR A 305 -4.11 1.58 -1.91
CA TYR A 305 -5.05 2.70 -1.92
C TYR A 305 -6.05 2.63 -3.08
N SER A 306 -7.25 3.16 -2.84
CA SER A 306 -8.32 3.25 -3.83
C SER A 306 -8.08 4.38 -4.84
N GLY A 307 -7.88 4.03 -6.12
CA GLY A 307 -7.95 4.94 -7.25
C GLY A 307 -9.12 4.61 -8.19
N LEU A 308 -9.18 5.31 -9.33
CA LEU A 308 -10.19 5.03 -10.38
C LEU A 308 -10.03 3.64 -10.98
N ASP A 309 -8.78 3.18 -11.09
CA ASP A 309 -8.34 1.84 -11.47
C ASP A 309 -8.89 0.75 -10.55
N PHE A 310 -8.78 0.94 -9.22
CA PHE A 310 -9.43 0.04 -8.26
C PHE A 310 -10.94 0.02 -8.45
N GLY A 311 -11.56 1.20 -8.62
CA GLY A 311 -13.00 1.30 -8.85
C GLY A 311 -13.46 0.55 -10.09
N GLU A 312 -12.72 0.69 -11.19
CA GLU A 312 -12.96 -0.01 -12.46
C GLU A 312 -12.87 -1.53 -12.29
N GLU A 313 -11.73 -2.04 -11.81
CA GLU A 313 -11.51 -3.50 -11.71
C GLU A 313 -12.45 -4.15 -10.68
N ALA A 314 -12.59 -3.56 -9.48
CA ALA A 314 -13.49 -4.09 -8.46
C ALA A 314 -14.95 -4.08 -8.92
N SER A 315 -15.41 -3.02 -9.59
CA SER A 315 -16.77 -2.98 -10.13
C SER A 315 -16.98 -4.02 -11.24
N GLY A 316 -15.98 -4.24 -12.10
CA GLY A 316 -16.01 -5.28 -13.13
C GLY A 316 -16.11 -6.69 -12.55
N ILE A 317 -15.40 -6.97 -11.46
CA ILE A 317 -15.50 -8.24 -10.71
C ILE A 317 -16.91 -8.40 -10.12
N ILE A 318 -17.44 -7.36 -9.48
CA ILE A 318 -18.76 -7.39 -8.84
C ILE A 318 -19.88 -7.59 -9.86
N ILE A 319 -19.85 -6.87 -10.99
CA ILE A 319 -20.87 -6.99 -12.05
C ILE A 319 -20.95 -8.41 -12.59
N LYS A 320 -19.81 -9.10 -12.76
CA LYS A 320 -19.79 -10.51 -13.19
C LYS A 320 -20.51 -11.46 -12.21
N GLN A 321 -20.61 -11.08 -10.93
CA GLN A 321 -21.39 -11.82 -9.94
C GLN A 321 -22.86 -11.42 -9.91
N LEU A 322 -23.17 -10.16 -10.20
CA LEU A 322 -24.54 -9.64 -10.20
C LEU A 322 -25.33 -10.02 -11.46
N VAL A 323 -24.65 -10.08 -12.61
CA VAL A 323 -25.26 -10.38 -13.91
C VAL A 323 -24.73 -11.73 -14.39
N PRO A 324 -25.53 -12.81 -14.33
CA PRO A 324 -25.13 -14.10 -14.89
C PRO A 324 -24.84 -13.97 -16.39
N ALA A 325 -23.85 -14.71 -16.90
CA ALA A 325 -23.33 -14.65 -18.28
C ALA A 325 -24.34 -14.93 -19.43
N ASN A 326 -25.64 -15.00 -19.16
CA ASN A 326 -26.71 -15.32 -20.11
C ASN A 326 -27.75 -14.21 -20.31
N GLU A 327 -27.59 -13.02 -19.74
CA GLU A 327 -28.40 -11.86 -20.14
C GLU A 327 -27.60 -10.99 -21.11
N PRO A 328 -28.08 -10.76 -22.35
CA PRO A 328 -27.43 -9.83 -23.26
C PRO A 328 -27.47 -8.45 -22.62
N THR A 329 -26.30 -7.90 -22.33
CA THR A 329 -26.12 -6.48 -22.02
C THR A 329 -26.54 -5.66 -23.22
N ALA A 330 -27.83 -5.38 -23.32
CA ALA A 330 -28.35 -4.33 -24.18
C ALA A 330 -27.95 -3.00 -23.53
N ILE A 331 -26.81 -2.47 -23.95
CA ILE A 331 -26.44 -1.08 -23.68
C ILE A 331 -26.32 -0.40 -25.05
N ASN A 332 -27.27 0.49 -25.33
CA ASN A 332 -27.21 1.50 -26.39
C ASN A 332 -26.41 2.70 -25.92
#